data_AF-A0A1H8B6B0-F1
#
_entry.id   AF-A0A1H8B6B0-F1
#
_cell.length_a   1.000
_cell.length_b   1.000
_cell.length_c   1.000
_cell.angle_alpha   90.00
_cell.angle_beta   90.00
_cell.angle_gamma   90.00
#
_symmetry.space_group_name_H-M   'P 1'
#
loop_
_entity.id
_entity.type
_entity.pdbx_description
1 polymer ?
#
loop_
_entity_poly.entity_id
_entity_poly.type
_entity_poly.pdbx_seq_one_letter_code
_entity_poly.pdbx_strand_id
1 'polypeptide(L)'
;MSEKKCYPAYGKRIKLMRDKGLVPSSDVIITFNWKIGRLFTRIVIPANKPIKSLYFNYLTGLSVMIAHSFNDAHMLPDLINEVLQVNPRILATFNYMLAKQNVTDNPAFYLVHSTRELT
;
A
#
# COMPACT_ATOMS: atom_id res chain seq x y z
N MET A 1 12.75 -33.90 8.03
CA MET A 1 11.50 -33.45 7.36
C MET A 1 11.25 -32.01 7.78
N SER A 2 11.36 -31.06 6.86
CA SER A 2 11.13 -29.64 7.15
C SER A 2 9.64 -29.40 7.37
N GLU A 3 9.26 -28.91 8.56
CA GLU A 3 7.89 -28.50 8.86
C GLU A 3 7.42 -27.52 7.79
N LYS A 4 6.38 -27.90 7.03
CA LYS A 4 5.67 -26.99 6.14
C LYS A 4 5.08 -25.87 6.99
N LYS A 5 5.82 -24.76 7.12
CA LYS A 5 5.32 -23.50 7.70
C LYS A 5 4.11 -23.07 6.87
N CYS A 6 2.92 -23.48 7.30
CA CYS A 6 1.66 -23.08 6.69
C CYS A 6 1.43 -21.63 7.13
N TYR A 7 1.93 -20.69 6.34
CA TYR A 7 1.71 -19.27 6.60
C TYR A 7 0.20 -19.00 6.59
N PRO A 8 -0.33 -18.26 7.58
CA PRO A 8 -1.74 -17.95 7.58
C PRO A 8 -2.12 -17.17 6.32
N ALA A 9 -3.34 -17.35 5.84
CA ALA A 9 -3.86 -16.62 4.69
C ALA A 9 -3.51 -15.13 4.81
N TYR A 10 -2.94 -14.56 3.75
CA TYR A 10 -2.26 -13.26 3.73
C TYR A 10 -3.02 -12.11 4.44
N GLY A 11 -4.36 -12.13 4.38
CA GLY A 11 -5.22 -11.21 5.12
C GLY A 11 -5.07 -11.25 6.65
N LYS A 12 -4.74 -12.40 7.25
CA LYS A 12 -4.50 -12.55 8.69
C LYS A 12 -3.22 -11.83 9.12
N ARG A 13 -2.19 -11.80 8.28
CA ARG A 13 -0.91 -11.10 8.57
C ARG A 13 -1.09 -9.59 8.52
N ILE A 14 -1.83 -9.06 7.55
CA ILE A 14 -2.13 -7.62 7.48
C ILE A 14 -3.13 -7.21 8.55
N LYS A 15 -4.13 -8.05 8.88
CA LYS A 15 -4.99 -7.83 10.04
C LYS A 15 -4.14 -7.73 11.32
N LEU A 16 -3.20 -8.66 11.53
CA LEU A 16 -2.26 -8.59 12.66
C LEU A 16 -1.38 -7.32 12.64
N MET A 17 -0.99 -6.82 11.49
CA MET A 17 -0.27 -5.54 11.39
C MET A 17 -1.18 -4.34 11.72
N ARG A 18 -2.44 -4.36 11.29
CA ARG A 18 -3.46 -3.34 11.65
C ARG A 18 -3.79 -3.36 13.13
N ASP A 19 -4.00 -4.54 13.69
CA ASP A 19 -4.24 -4.75 15.12
C ASP A 19 -3.03 -4.28 15.96
N LYS A 20 -1.83 -4.28 15.39
CA LYS A 20 -0.59 -3.74 15.98
C LYS A 20 -0.33 -2.27 15.66
N GLY A 21 -1.23 -1.58 14.96
CA GLY A 21 -1.05 -0.18 14.54
C GLY A 21 0.05 0.06 13.51
N LEU A 22 0.60 -1.02 12.91
CA LEU A 22 1.68 -0.96 11.92
C LEU A 22 1.17 -0.66 10.51
N VAL A 23 -0.15 -0.78 10.30
CA VAL A 23 -0.85 -0.43 9.05
C VAL A 23 -2.17 0.25 9.45
N PRO A 24 -2.54 1.40 8.85
CA PRO A 24 -3.78 2.07 9.23
C PRO A 24 -5.03 1.25 8.87
N SER A 25 -6.08 1.39 9.69
CA SER A 25 -7.32 0.60 9.61
C SER A 25 -8.31 1.09 8.54
N SER A 26 -8.14 2.33 8.03
CA SER A 26 -9.13 3.05 7.21
C SER A 26 -8.61 3.54 5.86
N ASP A 27 -7.64 2.84 5.26
CA ASP A 27 -7.01 3.31 4.01
C ASP A 27 -7.69 2.77 2.75
N VAL A 28 -7.87 3.65 1.76
CA VAL A 28 -8.09 3.25 0.37
C VAL A 28 -6.77 2.67 -0.16
N ILE A 29 -6.80 1.40 -0.58
CA ILE A 29 -5.60 0.73 -1.08
C ILE A 29 -5.54 0.80 -2.60
N ILE A 30 -4.45 1.38 -3.11
CA ILE A 30 -4.11 1.37 -4.53
C ILE A 30 -3.07 0.27 -4.76
N THR A 31 -3.28 -0.59 -5.76
CA THR A 31 -2.32 -1.65 -6.07
C THR A 31 -2.26 -1.96 -7.56
N PHE A 32 -1.13 -2.48 -8.01
CA PHE A 32 -0.93 -2.94 -9.39
C PHE A 32 -1.29 -4.42 -9.60
N ASN A 33 -1.60 -5.15 -8.52
CA ASN A 33 -1.80 -6.60 -8.57
C ASN A 33 -3.17 -7.01 -8.01
N TRP A 34 -3.96 -7.69 -8.84
CA TRP A 34 -5.30 -8.19 -8.47
C TRP A 34 -5.31 -9.12 -7.25
N LYS A 35 -4.25 -9.91 -7.03
CA LYS A 35 -4.13 -10.84 -5.90
C LYS A 35 -3.92 -10.10 -4.57
N ILE A 36 -3.14 -9.01 -4.60
CA ILE A 36 -2.95 -8.11 -3.45
C ILE A 36 -4.24 -7.35 -3.22
N GLY A 37 -4.82 -6.88 -4.32
CA GLY A 37 -6.13 -6.28 -4.39
C GLY A 37 -7.06 -7.08 -3.50
N ARG A 38 -7.38 -8.32 -3.91
CA ARG A 38 -8.03 -9.44 -3.19
C ARG A 38 -8.83 -9.11 -1.91
N LEU A 39 -8.10 -8.56 -0.96
CA LEU A 39 -8.32 -8.56 0.47
C LEU A 39 -8.80 -7.21 1.05
N PHE A 40 -8.95 -6.16 0.24
CA PHE A 40 -9.26 -4.78 0.71
C PHE A 40 -10.21 -3.98 -0.20
N THR A 41 -10.91 -2.96 0.31
CA THR A 41 -11.55 -1.92 -0.52
C THR A 41 -10.48 -1.16 -1.29
N ARG A 42 -10.55 -1.14 -2.63
CA ARG A 42 -9.35 -0.93 -3.45
C ARG A 42 -9.56 -0.36 -4.84
N ILE A 43 -8.50 0.25 -5.35
CA ILE A 43 -8.30 0.64 -6.75
C ILE A 43 -7.18 -0.25 -7.30
N VAL A 44 -7.45 -0.96 -8.39
CA VAL A 44 -6.43 -1.76 -9.09
C VAL A 44 -6.03 -1.03 -10.37
N ILE A 45 -4.76 -0.67 -10.48
CA ILE A 45 -4.19 -0.02 -11.66
C ILE A 45 -3.53 -1.10 -12.53
N PRO A 46 -4.01 -1.34 -13.76
CA PRO A 46 -3.33 -2.24 -14.68
C PRO A 46 -1.91 -1.75 -14.97
N ALA A 47 -0.92 -2.65 -14.98
CA ALA A 47 0.49 -2.30 -15.21
C ALA A 47 0.76 -1.61 -16.56
N ASN A 48 -0.15 -1.73 -17.53
CA ASN A 48 -0.06 -1.11 -18.85
C ASN A 48 -0.82 0.23 -18.96
N LYS A 49 -1.40 0.74 -17.87
CA LYS A 49 -2.11 2.03 -17.88
C LYS A 49 -1.18 3.17 -17.44
N PRO A 50 -1.06 4.25 -18.23
CA PRO A 50 -0.28 5.42 -17.82
C PRO A 50 -0.91 6.07 -16.59
N ILE A 51 -0.14 6.22 -15.51
CA ILE A 51 -0.63 6.75 -14.24
C ILE A 51 -1.21 8.17 -14.41
N LYS A 52 -0.55 9.02 -15.21
CA LYS A 52 -0.99 10.39 -15.52
C LYS A 52 -2.33 10.49 -16.23
N SER A 53 -2.87 9.39 -16.74
CA SER A 53 -4.20 9.34 -17.37
C SER A 53 -5.32 8.96 -16.40
N LEU A 54 -4.98 8.71 -15.13
CA LEU A 54 -5.92 8.29 -14.10
C LEU A 54 -6.40 9.49 -13.29
N TYR A 55 -7.66 9.46 -12.90
CA TYR A 55 -8.26 10.49 -12.07
C TYR A 55 -8.25 10.04 -10.61
N PHE A 56 -7.74 10.88 -9.70
CA PHE A 56 -7.61 10.53 -8.27
C PHE A 56 -8.36 11.48 -7.33
N ASN A 57 -9.11 12.47 -7.82
CA ASN A 57 -9.74 13.50 -6.96
C ASN A 57 -10.72 12.94 -5.92
N TYR A 58 -11.24 11.73 -6.11
CA TYR A 58 -12.07 11.06 -5.10
C TYR A 58 -11.26 10.59 -3.86
N LEU A 59 -9.93 10.71 -3.88
CA LEU A 59 -9.04 10.42 -2.76
C LEU A 59 -8.76 11.63 -1.86
N THR A 60 -9.24 12.82 -2.22
CA THR A 60 -9.01 14.04 -1.45
C THR A 60 -9.46 13.88 0.00
N GLY A 61 -8.59 14.23 0.94
CA GLY A 61 -8.85 14.12 2.38
C GLY A 61 -8.94 12.68 2.92
N LEU A 62 -8.70 11.66 2.09
CA LEU A 62 -8.69 10.26 2.53
C LEU A 62 -7.28 9.81 2.93
N SER A 63 -7.22 8.80 3.79
CA SER A 63 -5.99 8.05 4.01
C SER A 63 -5.80 7.03 2.89
N VAL A 64 -4.65 7.04 2.26
CA VAL A 64 -4.33 6.25 1.06
C VAL A 64 -3.06 5.46 1.28
N MET A 65 -3.09 4.18 0.92
CA MET A 65 -1.91 3.31 0.94
C MET A 65 -1.68 2.69 -0.43
N ILE A 66 -0.48 2.89 -0.99
CA ILE A 66 -0.06 2.25 -2.24
C ILE A 66 0.66 0.94 -1.91
N ALA A 67 0.04 -0.19 -2.24
CA ALA A 67 0.61 -1.52 -2.03
C ALA A 67 1.24 -2.08 -3.33
N HIS A 68 2.53 -2.39 -3.31
CA HIS A 68 3.31 -2.68 -4.52
C HIS A 68 4.36 -3.80 -4.36
N SER A 69 4.80 -4.37 -5.49
CA SER A 69 5.92 -5.31 -5.61
C SER A 69 7.26 -4.61 -5.79
N PHE A 70 8.36 -5.37 -5.80
CA PHE A 70 9.61 -4.96 -6.45
C PHE A 70 9.42 -4.67 -7.95
N ASN A 71 8.66 -5.51 -8.66
CA ASN A 71 8.39 -5.34 -10.08
C ASN A 71 7.68 -4.02 -10.42
N ASP A 72 6.93 -3.46 -9.46
CA ASP A 72 6.17 -2.22 -9.66
C ASP A 72 6.92 -0.97 -9.18
N ALA A 73 8.14 -1.13 -8.66
CA ALA A 73 8.89 -0.04 -8.02
C ALA A 73 9.16 1.15 -8.97
N HIS A 74 9.26 0.88 -10.27
CA HIS A 74 9.46 1.90 -11.30
C HIS A 74 8.23 2.81 -11.50
N MET A 75 7.02 2.33 -11.21
CA MET A 75 5.77 3.09 -11.33
C MET A 75 5.43 3.89 -10.06
N LEU A 76 6.06 3.54 -8.94
CA LEU A 76 5.73 4.09 -7.63
C LEU A 76 5.92 5.61 -7.54
N PRO A 77 7.02 6.22 -8.05
CA PRO A 77 7.22 7.67 -7.95
C PRO A 77 6.12 8.47 -8.66
N ASP A 78 5.72 8.03 -9.86
CA ASP A 78 4.65 8.69 -10.62
C ASP A 78 3.31 8.59 -9.89
N LEU A 79 2.98 7.42 -9.33
CA LEU A 79 1.72 7.24 -8.60
C LEU A 79 1.69 8.06 -7.31
N ILE A 80 2.82 8.15 -6.61
CA ILE A 80 2.94 9.04 -5.45
C ILE A 80 2.66 10.48 -5.87
N ASN A 81 3.29 10.96 -6.95
CA ASN A 81 3.12 12.34 -7.40
C ASN A 81 1.67 12.66 -7.75
N GLU A 82 0.99 11.81 -8.51
CA GLU A 82 -0.42 12.02 -8.89
C GLU A 82 -1.36 11.96 -7.68
N VAL A 83 -1.12 11.04 -6.73
CA VAL A 83 -1.93 10.96 -5.51
C VAL A 83 -1.64 12.13 -4.56
N LEU A 84 -0.42 12.66 -4.51
CA LEU A 84 -0.11 13.85 -3.71
C LEU A 84 -0.84 15.10 -4.21
N GLN A 85 -1.00 15.26 -5.53
CA GLN A 85 -1.67 16.43 -6.12
C GLN A 85 -3.12 16.60 -5.68
N VAL A 86 -3.78 15.52 -5.27
CA VAL A 86 -5.18 15.56 -4.82
C VAL A 86 -5.33 15.78 -3.31
N ASN A 87 -4.24 16.07 -2.60
CA ASN A 87 -4.20 16.37 -1.16
C ASN A 87 -4.89 15.28 -0.30
N PRO A 88 -4.33 14.05 -0.26
CA PRO A 88 -4.82 13.00 0.63
C PRO A 88 -4.50 13.39 2.08
N ARG A 89 -5.30 12.93 3.04
CA ARG A 89 -5.02 13.14 4.47
C ARG A 89 -3.74 12.41 4.90
N ILE A 90 -3.56 11.18 4.42
CA ILE A 90 -2.36 10.38 4.64
C ILE A 90 -2.02 9.72 3.30
N LEU A 91 -0.74 9.70 2.94
CA LEU A 91 -0.23 8.85 1.87
C LEU A 91 0.90 8.00 2.41
N ALA A 92 0.78 6.69 2.26
CA ALA A 92 1.82 5.73 2.60
C ALA A 92 2.04 4.73 1.47
N THR A 93 3.18 4.04 1.52
CA THR A 93 3.50 2.91 0.63
C THR A 93 3.75 1.66 1.43
N PHE A 94 3.42 0.51 0.84
CA PHE A 94 3.65 -0.80 1.43
C PHE A 94 4.21 -1.77 0.39
N ASN A 95 5.43 -2.26 0.61
CA ASN A 95 6.06 -3.27 -0.22
C ASN A 95 5.78 -4.68 0.33
N TYR A 96 4.96 -5.45 -0.39
CA TYR A 96 4.57 -6.77 0.10
C TYR A 96 5.69 -7.81 0.08
N MET A 97 6.69 -7.64 -0.78
CA MET A 97 7.80 -8.60 -0.88
C MET A 97 8.74 -8.42 0.31
N LEU A 98 9.05 -7.18 0.67
CA LEU A 98 9.83 -6.86 1.87
C LEU A 98 9.13 -7.36 3.14
N ALA A 99 7.81 -7.15 3.24
CA ALA A 99 7.02 -7.66 4.37
C ALA A 99 7.01 -9.19 4.49
N LYS A 100 7.20 -9.91 3.36
CA LYS A 100 7.31 -11.38 3.38
C LYS A 100 8.68 -11.85 3.83
N GLN A 101 9.73 -11.12 3.45
CA GLN A 101 11.12 -11.49 3.71
C GLN A 101 11.56 -11.20 5.15
N ASN A 102 10.77 -10.47 5.96
CA ASN A 102 11.11 -10.07 7.34
C ASN A 102 12.50 -9.39 7.42
N VAL A 103 12.86 -8.62 6.38
CA VAL A 103 14.15 -7.89 6.37
C VAL A 103 14.05 -6.70 7.32
N THR A 104 14.96 -6.62 8.28
CA THR A 104 15.01 -5.55 9.29
C THR A 104 15.57 -4.24 8.73
N ASP A 105 16.43 -4.31 7.72
CA ASP A 105 17.18 -3.16 7.21
C ASP A 105 16.44 -2.36 6.13
N ASN A 106 15.27 -2.83 5.71
CA ASN A 106 14.47 -2.17 4.69
C ASN A 106 12.97 -2.25 5.06
N PRO A 107 12.40 -1.19 5.68
CA PRO A 107 11.05 -1.23 6.17
C PRO A 107 10.07 -1.43 5.02
N ALA A 108 9.15 -2.37 5.18
CA ALA A 108 8.13 -2.64 4.18
C ALA A 108 7.08 -1.53 4.07
N PHE A 109 7.09 -0.55 4.99
CA PHE A 109 6.12 0.54 5.06
C PHE A 109 6.86 1.89 5.09
N TYR A 110 6.41 2.84 4.27
CA TYR A 110 6.91 4.21 4.28
C TYR A 110 5.76 5.22 4.30
N LEU A 111 5.83 6.17 5.23
CA LEU A 111 4.94 7.32 5.24
C LEU A 111 5.48 8.37 4.26
N VAL A 112 4.67 8.75 3.27
CA VAL A 112 5.02 9.75 2.25
C VAL A 112 4.47 11.12 2.65
N HIS A 113 3.23 11.17 3.13
CA HIS A 113 2.55 12.40 3.50
C HIS A 113 1.56 12.17 4.64
N SER A 114 1.37 13.19 5.48
CA SER A 114 0.36 13.23 6.53
C SER A 114 -0.02 14.68 6.81
N THR A 115 -1.31 14.98 6.80
CA THR A 115 -1.84 16.32 7.10
C THR A 115 -2.00 16.59 8.60
N ARG A 116 -1.30 15.87 9.50
CA ARG A 116 -1.48 16.05 10.96
C ARG A 116 -1.44 17.53 11.36
N GLU A 117 -2.55 18.05 11.87
CA GLU A 117 -2.49 18.96 13.02
C GLU A 117 -1.96 18.12 14.18
N LEU A 118 -0.80 18.50 14.72
CA LEU A 118 -0.27 17.97 15.97
C LEU A 118 -1.19 18.50 17.09
N THR A 119 -2.12 17.68 17.56
CA THR A 119 -2.78 17.85 18.87
C THR A 119 -2.42 16.69 19.76
#